data_AF-A0AA37PE56-F1
#
_entry.id   AF-A0AA37PE56-F1
#
_cell.length_a   1.000
_cell.length_b   1.000
_cell.length_c   1.000
_cell.angle_alpha   90.00
_cell.angle_beta   90.00
_cell.angle_gamma   90.00
#
_symmetry.space_group_name_H-M   'P 1'
#
loop_
_entity.id
_entity.type
_entity.pdbx_description
1 polymer ?
#
loop_
_entity_poly.entity_id
_entity_poly.type
_entity_poly.pdbx_seq_one_letter_code
_entity_poly.pdbx_strand_id
1 'polypeptide(L)'
;MLLKFSLLGLFATSVLADGAAIVAAMDEIAAQNTELGDTIASWNGGLFGTLPIIVDSTKLLIKINNATGVAEDSAQLNALEAITVAQSTQTLAGGVETTLGNVVDAKLKFDRLLLSPIILLNLKQEKSATDKFSAAVVEKVPEALKGAAETLVGRIDTAFNNAIATYS
;
A
#
# COMPACT_ATOMS: atom_id res chain seq x y z
N MET A 1 -41.79 -25.20 -22.69
CA MET A 1 -40.88 -24.15 -23.21
C MET A 1 -40.28 -23.44 -22.00
N LEU A 2 -39.13 -23.90 -21.49
CA LEU A 2 -38.50 -23.39 -20.26
C LEU A 2 -37.54 -22.25 -20.62
N LEU A 3 -37.72 -21.13 -19.93
CA LEU A 3 -36.98 -19.87 -20.09
C LEU A 3 -35.46 -20.07 -19.95
N LYS A 4 -34.71 -19.72 -21.01
CA LYS A 4 -33.28 -19.45 -20.93
C LYS A 4 -33.10 -18.09 -20.24
N PHE A 5 -32.80 -18.09 -18.94
CA PHE A 5 -32.33 -16.89 -18.25
C PHE A 5 -30.91 -16.57 -18.73
N SER A 6 -30.73 -15.37 -19.27
CA SER A 6 -29.45 -14.86 -19.78
C SER A 6 -28.42 -14.73 -18.65
N LEU A 7 -27.35 -15.53 -18.74
CA LEU A 7 -26.19 -15.53 -17.83
C LEU A 7 -25.26 -14.32 -18.00
N LEU A 8 -25.61 -13.36 -18.88
CA LEU A 8 -24.78 -12.22 -19.25
C LEU A 8 -24.74 -11.09 -18.21
N GLY A 9 -25.62 -11.10 -17.21
CA GLY A 9 -25.70 -10.05 -16.18
C GLY A 9 -24.84 -10.28 -14.93
N LEU A 10 -24.36 -11.51 -14.69
CA LEU A 10 -23.71 -11.87 -13.42
C LEU A 10 -22.23 -11.47 -13.36
N PHE A 11 -21.57 -11.36 -14.52
CA PHE A 11 -20.13 -11.07 -14.60
C PHE A 11 -19.81 -9.58 -14.45
N ALA A 12 -20.72 -8.68 -14.89
CA ALA A 12 -20.51 -7.24 -14.73
C ALA A 12 -20.65 -6.80 -13.26
N THR A 13 -21.49 -7.48 -12.47
CA THR A 13 -21.71 -7.16 -11.06
C THR A 13 -20.62 -7.68 -10.15
N SER A 14 -20.01 -8.83 -10.45
CA SER A 14 -18.88 -9.35 -9.66
C SER A 14 -17.65 -8.49 -9.86
N VAL A 15 -17.36 -8.14 -11.12
CA VAL A 15 -16.20 -7.32 -11.48
C VAL A 15 -16.26 -5.98 -10.74
N LEU A 16 -17.35 -5.19 -10.85
CA LEU A 16 -17.53 -3.92 -10.13
C LEU A 16 -17.35 -3.98 -8.60
N ALA A 17 -17.61 -5.15 -8.00
CA ALA A 17 -17.43 -5.35 -6.57
C ALA A 17 -15.94 -5.56 -6.21
N ASP A 18 -15.15 -6.15 -7.10
CA ASP A 18 -13.74 -6.46 -6.87
C ASP A 18 -12.86 -5.20 -6.94
N GLY A 19 -13.10 -4.28 -7.89
CA GLY A 19 -12.43 -2.99 -7.89
C GLY A 19 -12.72 -2.17 -6.63
N ALA A 20 -13.97 -2.20 -6.14
CA ALA A 20 -14.34 -1.57 -4.88
C ALA A 20 -13.68 -2.23 -3.67
N ALA A 21 -13.51 -3.56 -3.67
CA ALA A 21 -12.81 -4.29 -2.61
C ALA A 21 -11.32 -3.93 -2.56
N ILE A 22 -10.65 -3.82 -3.72
CA ILE A 22 -9.25 -3.36 -3.80
C ILE A 22 -9.14 -1.93 -3.25
N VAL A 23 -10.05 -1.02 -3.65
CA VAL A 23 -10.06 0.36 -3.15
C VAL A 23 -10.26 0.41 -1.64
N ALA A 24 -11.21 -0.35 -1.09
CA ALA A 24 -11.42 -0.42 0.36
C ALA A 24 -10.16 -0.92 1.09
N ALA A 25 -9.47 -1.92 0.53
CA ALA A 25 -8.21 -2.39 1.10
C ALA A 25 -7.09 -1.32 1.03
N MET A 26 -7.03 -0.53 -0.05
CA MET A 26 -6.12 0.62 -0.15
C MET A 26 -6.43 1.70 0.88
N ASP A 27 -7.71 1.96 1.15
CA ASP A 27 -8.12 2.93 2.18
C ASP A 27 -7.69 2.49 3.58
N GLU A 28 -7.78 1.20 3.89
CA GLU A 28 -7.25 0.65 5.15
C GLU A 28 -5.73 0.80 5.27
N ILE A 29 -4.99 0.56 4.18
CA ILE A 29 -3.54 0.81 4.14
C ILE A 29 -3.26 2.29 4.35
N ALA A 30 -3.97 3.18 3.64
CA ALA A 30 -3.76 4.63 3.71
C ALA A 30 -4.02 5.16 5.13
N ALA A 31 -5.09 4.69 5.79
CA ALA A 31 -5.40 5.04 7.16
C ALA A 31 -4.29 4.59 8.14
N GLN A 32 -3.85 3.33 8.05
CA GLN A 32 -2.80 2.81 8.92
C GLN A 32 -1.43 3.45 8.66
N ASN A 33 -1.12 3.75 7.39
CA ASN A 33 0.09 4.47 7.00
C ASN A 33 0.09 5.88 7.57
N THR A 34 -1.05 6.58 7.54
CA THR A 34 -1.21 7.89 8.18
C THR A 34 -0.99 7.81 9.70
N GLU A 35 -1.59 6.82 10.37
CA GLU A 35 -1.39 6.61 11.81
C GLU A 35 0.10 6.38 12.15
N LEU A 36 0.80 5.54 11.38
CA LEU A 36 2.24 5.33 11.54
C LEU A 36 3.01 6.65 11.35
N GLY A 37 2.71 7.40 10.29
CA GLY A 37 3.34 8.69 9.99
C GLY A 37 3.17 9.70 11.12
N ASP A 38 1.95 9.81 11.68
CA ASP A 38 1.62 10.70 12.78
C ASP A 38 2.31 10.27 14.09
N THR A 39 2.35 8.97 14.38
CA THR A 39 3.08 8.41 15.53
C THR A 39 4.56 8.76 15.46
N ILE A 40 5.21 8.63 14.29
CA ILE A 40 6.62 8.97 14.10
C ILE A 40 6.85 10.48 14.21
N ALA A 41 6.01 11.29 13.56
CA ALA A 41 6.15 12.74 13.54
C ALA A 41 6.00 13.36 14.95
N SER A 42 5.04 12.86 15.73
CA SER A 42 4.78 13.33 17.10
C SER A 42 5.75 12.77 18.14
N TRP A 43 6.49 11.71 17.81
CA TRP A 43 7.41 11.06 18.74
C TRP A 43 8.61 11.95 19.10
N ASN A 44 8.88 12.08 20.40
CA ASN A 44 9.91 12.97 20.95
C ASN A 44 11.33 12.36 20.98
N GLY A 45 11.51 11.09 20.58
CA GLY A 45 12.81 10.40 20.62
C GLY A 45 13.02 9.51 21.85
N GLY A 46 12.05 9.41 22.77
CA GLY A 46 12.14 8.54 23.94
C GLY A 46 11.94 7.05 23.61
N LEU A 47 12.73 6.16 24.23
CA LEU A 47 12.72 4.73 23.93
C LEU A 47 11.33 4.07 24.02
N PHE A 48 10.54 4.36 25.07
CA PHE A 48 9.20 3.75 25.18
C PHE A 48 8.21 4.23 24.11
N GLY A 49 8.47 5.40 23.52
CA GLY A 49 7.67 5.93 22.40
C GLY A 49 7.91 5.20 21.08
N THR A 50 8.85 4.25 21.01
CA THR A 50 9.02 3.39 19.83
C THR A 50 8.06 2.21 19.82
N LEU A 51 7.47 1.85 20.96
CA LEU A 51 6.51 0.74 21.03
C LEU A 51 5.27 0.98 20.15
N PRO A 52 4.63 2.17 20.18
CA PRO A 52 3.56 2.49 19.24
C PRO A 52 4.00 2.44 17.77
N ILE A 53 5.20 2.95 17.44
CA ILE A 53 5.75 2.91 16.08
C ILE A 53 5.85 1.47 15.57
N ILE A 54 6.36 0.55 16.40
CA ILE A 54 6.47 -0.88 16.05
C ILE A 54 5.08 -1.49 15.84
N VAL A 55 4.12 -1.16 16.70
CA VAL A 55 2.74 -1.65 16.58
C VAL A 55 2.11 -1.18 15.28
N ASP A 56 2.19 0.12 14.97
CA ASP A 56 1.56 0.70 13.79
C ASP A 56 2.19 0.19 12.50
N SER A 57 3.52 0.04 12.46
CA SER A 57 4.21 -0.57 11.33
C SER A 57 3.85 -2.06 11.16
N THR A 58 3.72 -2.81 12.26
CA THR A 58 3.28 -4.22 12.17
C THR A 58 1.86 -4.33 11.63
N LYS A 59 0.94 -3.47 12.09
CA LYS A 59 -0.41 -3.40 11.54
C LYS A 59 -0.40 -3.03 10.07
N LEU A 60 0.42 -2.04 9.66
CA LEU A 60 0.55 -1.63 8.27
C LEU A 60 0.97 -2.81 7.39
N LEU A 61 2.01 -3.55 7.81
CA LEU A 61 2.47 -4.75 7.11
C LEU A 61 1.36 -5.80 6.99
N ILE A 62 0.58 -6.04 8.06
CA ILE A 62 -0.57 -6.96 8.02
C ILE A 62 -1.61 -6.48 7.01
N LYS A 63 -1.95 -5.18 7.00
CA LYS A 63 -2.92 -4.60 6.05
C LYS A 63 -2.47 -4.73 4.61
N ILE A 64 -1.20 -4.49 4.32
CA ILE A 64 -0.63 -4.67 2.96
C ILE A 64 -0.74 -6.14 2.51
N ASN A 65 -0.39 -7.09 3.39
CA ASN A 65 -0.50 -8.51 3.07
C ASN A 65 -1.96 -8.96 2.87
N ASN A 66 -2.89 -8.47 3.69
CA ASN A 66 -4.32 -8.75 3.51
C ASN A 66 -4.86 -8.17 2.20
N ALA A 67 -4.47 -6.93 1.87
CA ALA A 67 -4.83 -6.29 0.62
C ALA A 67 -4.25 -7.01 -0.60
N THR A 68 -3.06 -7.61 -0.46
CA THR A 68 -2.49 -8.49 -1.49
C THR A 68 -3.43 -9.67 -1.76
N GLY A 69 -3.91 -10.36 -0.72
CA GLY A 69 -4.89 -11.44 -0.89
C GLY A 69 -6.19 -10.98 -1.55
N VAL A 70 -6.72 -9.83 -1.14
CA VAL A 70 -7.91 -9.23 -1.80
C VAL A 70 -7.66 -8.97 -3.28
N ALA A 71 -6.50 -8.40 -3.62
CA ALA A 71 -6.14 -8.15 -5.01
C ALA A 71 -5.96 -9.47 -5.78
N GLU A 72 -5.29 -10.48 -5.22
CA GLU A 72 -5.09 -11.80 -5.86
C GLU A 72 -6.41 -12.52 -6.15
N ASP A 73 -7.36 -12.46 -5.22
CA ASP A 73 -8.68 -13.11 -5.32
C ASP A 73 -9.66 -12.36 -6.24
N SER A 74 -9.37 -11.10 -6.57
CA SER A 74 -10.21 -10.25 -7.42
C SER A 74 -10.22 -10.71 -8.89
N ALA A 75 -11.34 -10.50 -9.59
CA ALA A 75 -11.39 -10.66 -11.03
C ALA A 75 -10.59 -9.56 -11.77
N GLN A 76 -10.45 -9.72 -13.10
CA GLN A 76 -9.89 -8.67 -13.93
C GLN A 76 -10.77 -7.42 -13.85
N LEU A 77 -10.16 -6.26 -13.59
CA LEU A 77 -10.84 -4.98 -13.54
C LEU A 77 -11.33 -4.59 -14.93
N ASN A 78 -12.49 -3.93 -14.98
CA ASN A 78 -12.88 -3.18 -16.16
C ASN A 78 -12.20 -1.79 -16.17
N ALA A 79 -12.34 -1.05 -17.27
CA ALA A 79 -11.68 0.24 -17.43
C ALA A 79 -12.09 1.29 -16.38
N LEU A 80 -13.36 1.32 -15.95
CA LEU A 80 -13.83 2.28 -14.95
C LEU A 80 -13.22 1.98 -13.58
N GLU A 81 -13.17 0.71 -13.20
CA GLU A 81 -12.56 0.31 -11.93
C GLU A 81 -11.06 0.53 -11.92
N ALA A 82 -10.38 0.22 -13.03
CA ALA A 82 -8.95 0.50 -13.16
C ALA A 82 -8.65 2.00 -12.96
N ILE A 83 -9.54 2.88 -13.42
CA ILE A 83 -9.43 4.33 -13.16
C ILE A 83 -9.62 4.64 -11.66
N THR A 84 -10.62 4.06 -11.00
CA THR A 84 -10.85 4.25 -9.56
C THR A 84 -9.67 3.75 -8.73
N VAL A 85 -9.18 2.55 -9.02
CA VAL A 85 -7.98 1.97 -8.39
C VAL A 85 -6.77 2.86 -8.63
N ALA A 86 -6.56 3.37 -9.85
CA ALA A 86 -5.46 4.28 -10.14
C ALA A 86 -5.54 5.61 -9.36
N GLN A 87 -6.74 6.11 -9.07
CA GLN A 87 -6.92 7.30 -8.21
C GLN A 87 -6.55 6.99 -6.77
N SER A 88 -7.02 5.86 -6.22
CA SER A 88 -6.66 5.42 -4.87
C SER A 88 -5.16 5.17 -4.73
N THR A 89 -4.51 4.56 -5.73
CA THR A 89 -3.05 4.37 -5.76
C THR A 89 -2.30 5.70 -5.72
N GLN A 90 -2.76 6.74 -6.42
CA GLN A 90 -2.12 8.06 -6.39
C GLN A 90 -2.21 8.72 -5.02
N THR A 91 -3.39 8.65 -4.38
CA THR A 91 -3.57 9.15 -3.00
C THR A 91 -2.68 8.39 -2.03
N LEU A 92 -2.67 7.05 -2.12
CA LEU A 92 -1.83 6.21 -1.28
C LEU A 92 -0.34 6.52 -1.46
N ALA A 93 0.12 6.72 -2.70
CA ALA A 93 1.50 7.09 -2.98
C ALA A 93 1.91 8.39 -2.26
N GLY A 94 1.06 9.42 -2.28
CA GLY A 94 1.34 10.67 -1.54
C GLY A 94 1.41 10.46 -0.02
N GLY A 95 0.55 9.61 0.54
CA GLY A 95 0.58 9.24 1.96
C GLY A 95 1.85 8.48 2.34
N VAL A 96 2.28 7.53 1.49
CA VAL A 96 3.52 6.76 1.69
C VAL A 96 4.74 7.67 1.59
N GLU A 97 4.80 8.56 0.59
CA GLU A 97 5.86 9.58 0.44
C GLU A 97 5.98 10.44 1.72
N THR A 98 4.84 10.88 2.28
CA THR A 98 4.80 11.66 3.52
C THR A 98 5.32 10.87 4.73
N THR A 99 4.87 9.63 4.88
CA THR A 99 5.24 8.78 6.02
C THR A 99 6.72 8.39 5.98
N LEU A 100 7.24 8.06 4.80
CA LEU A 100 8.66 7.79 4.61
C LEU A 100 9.52 9.05 4.84
N GLY A 101 9.00 10.24 4.50
CA GLY A 101 9.60 11.52 4.89
C GLY A 101 9.73 11.64 6.41
N ASN A 102 8.67 11.37 7.17
CA ASN A 102 8.70 11.39 8.63
C ASN A 102 9.70 10.37 9.20
N VAL A 103 9.79 9.17 8.60
CA VAL A 103 10.80 8.17 8.97
C VAL A 103 12.21 8.72 8.75
N VAL A 104 12.49 9.33 7.60
CA VAL A 104 13.79 9.94 7.29
C VAL A 104 14.13 11.07 8.28
N ASP A 105 13.19 11.97 8.55
CA ASP A 105 13.39 13.10 9.48
C ASP A 105 13.64 12.63 10.92
N ALA A 106 13.04 11.50 11.30
CA ALA A 106 13.25 10.88 12.62
C ALA A 106 14.58 10.13 12.75
N LYS A 107 15.40 10.01 11.69
CA LYS A 107 16.62 9.18 11.70
C LYS A 107 17.55 9.48 12.86
N LEU A 108 17.84 10.75 13.14
CA LEU A 108 18.73 11.12 14.27
C LEU A 108 18.19 10.66 15.63
N LYS A 109 16.86 10.57 15.80
CA LYS A 109 16.23 10.06 17.02
C LYS A 109 16.41 8.54 17.12
N PHE A 110 16.22 7.81 16.02
CA PHE A 110 16.46 6.37 15.97
C PHE A 110 17.94 6.02 16.13
N ASP A 111 18.85 6.80 15.53
CA ASP A 111 20.30 6.62 15.67
C ASP A 111 20.73 6.71 17.15
N ARG A 112 20.21 7.68 17.90
CA ARG A 112 20.49 7.85 19.34
C ARG A 112 20.06 6.65 20.18
N LEU A 113 19.08 5.89 19.70
CA LEU A 113 18.58 4.68 20.34
C LEU A 113 19.19 3.39 19.75
N LEU A 114 20.12 3.52 18.79
CA LEU A 114 20.73 2.39 18.08
C LEU A 114 19.71 1.53 17.30
N LEU A 115 18.62 2.13 16.84
CA LEU A 115 17.51 1.42 16.19
C LEU A 115 17.58 1.44 14.66
N SER A 116 18.52 2.17 14.05
CA SER A 116 18.59 2.33 12.60
C SER A 116 18.67 1.03 11.80
N PRO A 117 19.40 -0.03 12.25
CA PRO A 117 19.36 -1.32 11.57
C PRO A 117 17.96 -1.98 11.57
N ILE A 118 17.19 -1.77 12.64
CA ILE A 118 15.83 -2.30 12.75
C ILE A 118 14.89 -1.52 11.82
N ILE A 119 15.04 -0.19 11.74
CA ILE A 119 14.27 0.64 10.81
C ILE A 119 14.59 0.26 9.35
N LEU A 120 15.87 0.07 9.01
CA LEU A 120 16.27 -0.41 7.68
C LEU A 120 15.62 -1.75 7.32
N LEU A 121 15.62 -2.69 8.27
CA LEU A 121 15.00 -4.00 8.09
C LEU A 121 13.48 -3.87 7.89
N ASN A 122 12.84 -2.96 8.61
CA ASN A 122 11.41 -2.70 8.50
C ASN A 122 11.04 -2.08 7.13
N LEU A 123 11.78 -1.03 6.70
CA LEU A 123 11.60 -0.41 5.39
C LEU A 123 11.71 -1.43 4.24
N LYS A 124 12.67 -2.36 4.33
CA LYS A 124 12.83 -3.43 3.32
C LYS A 124 11.66 -4.41 3.31
N GLN A 125 11.12 -4.75 4.48
CA GLN A 125 9.95 -5.64 4.58
C GLN A 125 8.68 -4.98 4.06
N GLU A 126 8.41 -3.74 4.45
CA GLU A 126 7.25 -2.99 3.97
C GLU A 126 7.34 -2.71 2.47
N LYS A 127 8.52 -2.37 1.95
CA LYS A 127 8.74 -2.29 0.50
C LYS A 127 8.41 -3.63 -0.17
N SER A 128 9.01 -4.73 0.30
CA SER A 128 8.77 -6.05 -0.30
C SER A 128 7.29 -6.46 -0.28
N ALA A 129 6.55 -6.14 0.78
CA ALA A 129 5.11 -6.39 0.83
C ALA A 129 4.34 -5.48 -0.15
N THR A 130 4.72 -4.21 -0.23
CA THR A 130 4.13 -3.24 -1.17
C THR A 130 4.37 -3.63 -2.63
N ASP A 131 5.55 -4.17 -2.95
CA ASP A 131 5.88 -4.67 -4.29
C ASP A 131 4.95 -5.82 -4.69
N LYS A 132 4.69 -6.76 -3.76
CA LYS A 132 3.76 -7.88 -3.99
C LYS A 132 2.32 -7.40 -4.17
N PHE A 133 1.85 -6.52 -3.28
CA PHE A 133 0.53 -5.92 -3.40
C PHE A 133 0.38 -5.20 -4.75
N SER A 134 1.36 -4.39 -5.11
CA SER A 134 1.36 -3.62 -6.36
C SER A 134 1.34 -4.54 -7.58
N ALA A 135 2.13 -5.61 -7.58
CA ALA A 135 2.11 -6.61 -8.65
C ALA A 135 0.73 -7.27 -8.78
N ALA A 136 0.13 -7.72 -7.67
CA ALA A 136 -1.21 -8.32 -7.67
C ALA A 136 -2.27 -7.37 -8.24
N VAL A 137 -2.23 -6.07 -7.89
CA VAL A 137 -3.14 -5.07 -8.46
C VAL A 137 -2.89 -4.86 -9.96
N VAL A 138 -1.63 -4.74 -10.40
CA VAL A 138 -1.27 -4.57 -11.82
C VAL A 138 -1.75 -5.75 -12.67
N GLU A 139 -1.71 -6.97 -12.14
CA GLU A 139 -2.25 -8.15 -12.83
C GLU A 139 -3.75 -8.03 -13.13
N LYS A 140 -4.52 -7.35 -12.26
CA LYS A 140 -5.96 -7.13 -12.47
C LYS A 140 -6.26 -5.96 -13.40
N VAL A 141 -5.29 -5.12 -13.73
CA VAL A 141 -5.48 -3.98 -14.64
C VAL A 141 -5.55 -4.44 -16.11
N PRO A 142 -6.48 -3.92 -16.93
CA PRO A 142 -6.51 -4.20 -18.37
C PRO A 142 -5.17 -3.95 -19.05
N GLU A 143 -4.81 -4.78 -20.02
CA GLU A 143 -3.50 -4.72 -20.71
C GLU A 143 -3.16 -3.31 -21.23
N ALA A 144 -4.15 -2.61 -21.81
CA ALA A 144 -3.97 -1.26 -22.34
C ALA A 144 -3.62 -0.19 -21.27
N LEU A 145 -3.80 -0.50 -19.98
CA LEU A 145 -3.57 0.41 -18.86
C LEU A 145 -2.40 -0.01 -17.96
N LYS A 146 -1.78 -1.18 -18.18
CA LYS A 146 -0.70 -1.69 -17.32
C LYS A 146 0.50 -0.76 -17.23
N GLY A 147 0.95 -0.17 -18.35
CA GLY A 147 2.07 0.76 -18.33
C GLY A 147 1.81 2.02 -17.49
N ALA A 148 0.55 2.49 -17.43
CA ALA A 148 0.16 3.58 -16.53
C ALA A 148 0.16 3.13 -15.07
N ALA A 149 -0.31 1.91 -14.78
CA ALA A 149 -0.26 1.34 -13.44
C ALA A 149 1.18 1.16 -12.94
N GLU A 150 2.08 0.61 -13.76
CA GLU A 150 3.51 0.46 -13.45
C GLU A 150 4.19 1.80 -13.16
N THR A 151 3.81 2.86 -13.88
CA THR A 151 4.32 4.22 -13.62
C THR A 151 3.93 4.71 -12.22
N LEU A 152 2.71 4.42 -11.77
CA LEU A 152 2.26 4.77 -10.42
C LEU A 152 3.02 3.98 -9.35
N VAL A 153 3.23 2.68 -9.57
CA VAL A 153 4.03 1.82 -8.68
C VAL A 153 5.47 2.33 -8.55
N GLY A 154 6.08 2.75 -9.68
CA GLY A 154 7.45 3.27 -9.69
C GLY A 154 7.68 4.50 -8.79
N ARG A 155 6.64 5.30 -8.54
CA ARG A 155 6.72 6.42 -7.58
C ARG A 155 6.87 5.93 -6.15
N ILE A 156 6.07 4.94 -5.75
CA ILE A 156 6.13 4.31 -4.43
C ILE A 156 7.48 3.64 -4.22
N ASP A 157 7.96 2.90 -5.23
CA ASP A 157 9.28 2.27 -5.24
C ASP A 157 10.40 3.29 -4.99
N THR A 158 10.35 4.42 -5.68
CA THR A 158 11.34 5.49 -5.54
C THR A 158 11.36 6.04 -4.12
N ALA A 159 10.19 6.26 -3.51
CA ALA A 159 10.08 6.74 -2.14
C ALA A 159 10.71 5.76 -1.13
N PHE A 160 10.40 4.47 -1.23
CA PHE A 160 11.02 3.44 -0.39
C PHE A 160 12.54 3.35 -0.60
N ASN A 161 13.01 3.38 -1.85
CA ASN A 161 14.44 3.31 -2.16
C ASN A 161 15.21 4.49 -1.54
N ASN A 162 14.65 5.70 -1.59
CA ASN A 162 15.25 6.89 -0.98
C ASN A 162 15.33 6.78 0.55
N ALA A 163 14.27 6.31 1.20
CA ALA A 163 14.26 6.09 2.64
C ALA A 163 15.27 4.99 3.04
N ILE A 164 15.28 3.86 2.33
CA ILE A 164 16.23 2.76 2.54
C ILE A 164 17.67 3.27 2.40
N ALA A 165 17.98 4.03 1.35
CA ALA A 165 19.31 4.59 1.13
C ALA A 165 19.76 5.50 2.28
N THR A 166 18.83 6.25 2.89
CA THR A 166 19.12 7.12 4.03
C THR A 166 19.46 6.34 5.31
N TYR A 167 18.93 5.12 5.45
CA TYR A 167 19.17 4.23 6.60
C TYR A 167 20.26 3.18 6.36
N SER A 168 20.86 3.15 5.16
CA SER A 168 21.88 2.17 4.74
C SER A 168 23.28 2.54 5.20
#